data_AF-A0A951QDR5-F1
#
_entry.id   AF-A0A951QDR5-F1
#
_cell.length_a   1.000
_cell.length_b   1.000
_cell.length_c   1.000
_cell.angle_alpha   90.00
_cell.angle_beta   90.00
_cell.angle_gamma   90.00
#
_symmetry.space_group_name_H-M   'P 1'
#
loop_
_entity.id
_entity.type
_entity.pdbx_description
1 polymer ?
#
loop_
_entity_poly.entity_id
_entity_poly.type
_entity_poly.pdbx_seq_one_letter_code
_entity_poly.pdbx_strand_id
1 'polypeptide(L)'
;MLENRFRVATRGYSEEFERWTDALNAANALKPQCKSLLQDVRIFYGEELIWVYSRSHTYPQYIGAGVYDRLVRLFVQEAREEQEASEQAESGQAESGQA
;
A
#
# COMPACT_ATOMS: atom_id res chain seq x y z
N MET A 1 -15.24 2.45 16.24
CA MET A 1 -14.31 3.43 15.68
C MET A 1 -13.64 2.72 14.53
N LEU A 2 -14.12 2.91 13.30
CA LEU A 2 -13.60 2.14 12.16
C LEU A 2 -12.21 2.65 11.81
N GLU A 3 -11.26 1.72 11.89
CA GLU A 3 -9.85 1.93 11.61
C GLU A 3 -9.66 2.14 10.11
N ASN A 4 -9.34 3.38 9.71
CA ASN A 4 -8.99 3.77 8.34
C ASN A 4 -7.58 3.27 7.97
N ARG A 5 -7.30 1.98 8.18
CA ARG A 5 -5.97 1.38 7.97
C ARG A 5 -6.03 0.26 6.94
N PHE A 6 -4.92 0.08 6.24
CA PHE A 6 -4.71 -0.99 5.28
C PHE A 6 -4.04 -2.17 5.97
N ARG A 7 -4.70 -3.33 6.00
CA ARG A 7 -4.11 -4.54 6.58
C ARG A 7 -3.71 -5.52 5.48
N VAL A 8 -2.42 -5.82 5.38
CA VAL A 8 -1.90 -6.86 4.51
C VAL A 8 -1.87 -8.16 5.29
N ALA A 9 -2.56 -9.18 4.79
CA ALA A 9 -2.62 -10.49 5.40
C ALA A 9 -2.24 -11.60 4.41
N THR A 10 -1.38 -12.50 4.84
CA THR A 10 -1.11 -13.79 4.19
C THR A 10 -0.93 -14.87 5.25
N ARG A 11 -0.70 -16.12 4.83
CA ARG A 11 -0.59 -17.25 5.76
C ARG A 11 0.58 -17.05 6.73
N GLY A 12 0.27 -16.74 7.99
CA GLY A 12 1.26 -16.54 9.05
C GLY A 12 1.88 -15.14 9.10
N TYR A 13 1.35 -14.18 8.32
CA TYR A 13 1.81 -12.78 8.33
C TYR A 13 0.60 -11.85 8.26
N SER A 14 0.57 -10.85 9.15
CA SER A 14 -0.44 -9.81 9.18
C SER A 14 0.21 -8.52 9.65
N GLU A 15 0.12 -7.47 8.85
CA GLU A 15 0.68 -6.16 9.16
C GLU A 15 -0.28 -5.05 8.71
N GLU A 16 -0.28 -3.94 9.45
CA GLU A 16 -1.16 -2.80 9.22
C GLU A 16 -0.36 -1.57 8.81
N PHE A 17 -0.91 -0.84 7.86
CA PHE A 17 -0.31 0.33 7.24
C PHE A 17 -1.32 1.47 7.18
N GLU A 18 -0.83 2.70 7.22
CA GLU A 18 -1.68 3.89 7.10
C GLU A 18 -1.82 4.34 5.64
N ARG A 19 -0.78 4.12 4.82
CA ARG A 19 -0.75 4.47 3.40
C ARG A 19 -1.09 3.27 2.52
N TRP A 20 -1.79 3.54 1.41
CA TRP A 20 -2.11 2.52 0.43
C TRP A 20 -0.85 2.01 -0.28
N THR A 21 0.06 2.90 -0.65
CA THR A 21 1.33 2.56 -1.31
C THR A 21 2.18 1.58 -0.49
N ASP A 22 2.31 1.81 0.82
CA ASP A 22 3.06 0.94 1.72
C ASP A 22 2.46 -0.47 1.79
N ALA A 23 1.14 -0.56 1.97
CA ALA A 23 0.43 -1.84 1.97
C ALA A 23 0.59 -2.59 0.64
N LEU A 24 0.51 -1.87 -0.48
CA LEU A 24 0.69 -2.44 -1.81
C LEU A 24 2.13 -2.93 -2.03
N ASN A 25 3.13 -2.19 -1.55
CA ASN A 25 4.53 -2.56 -1.63
C ASN A 25 4.83 -3.81 -0.80
N ALA A 26 4.36 -3.87 0.45
CA ALA A 26 4.48 -5.05 1.29
C ALA A 26 3.80 -6.27 0.64
N ALA A 27 2.58 -6.11 0.12
CA ALA A 27 1.88 -7.19 -0.56
C ALA A 27 2.62 -7.67 -1.83
N ASN A 28 3.20 -6.76 -2.61
CA ASN A 28 4.01 -7.10 -3.78
C ASN A 28 5.28 -7.86 -3.40
N ALA A 29 5.95 -7.47 -2.31
CA ALA A 29 7.14 -8.15 -1.79
C ALA A 29 6.84 -9.58 -1.28
N LEU A 30 5.59 -9.87 -0.91
CA LEU A 30 5.13 -11.19 -0.48
C LEU A 30 4.75 -12.12 -1.66
N LYS A 31 4.54 -11.60 -2.87
CA LYS A 31 4.19 -12.43 -4.05
C LYS A 31 5.17 -13.57 -4.32
N PRO A 32 6.52 -13.37 -4.28
CA PRO A 32 7.48 -14.46 -4.48
C PRO A 32 7.43 -15.55 -3.39
N GLN A 33 6.90 -15.21 -2.21
CA GLN A 33 6.78 -16.14 -1.09
C GLN A 33 5.54 -17.03 -1.20
N CYS A 34 4.57 -16.67 -2.05
CA CYS A 34 3.38 -17.47 -2.35
C CYS A 34 3.74 -18.66 -3.24
N LYS A 35 4.35 -19.70 -2.65
CA LYS A 35 4.80 -20.90 -3.37
C LYS A 35 3.67 -21.91 -3.55
N SER A 36 2.65 -21.91 -2.69
CA SER A 36 1.52 -22.83 -2.78
C SER A 36 0.32 -22.22 -3.51
N LEU A 37 -0.44 -23.05 -4.24
CA LEU A 37 -1.72 -22.65 -4.86
C LEU A 37 -2.79 -22.22 -3.84
N LEU A 38 -2.60 -22.60 -2.57
CA LEU A 38 -3.47 -22.23 -1.45
C LEU A 38 -2.97 -21.00 -0.69
N GLN A 39 -1.85 -20.41 -1.11
CA GLN A 39 -1.33 -19.19 -0.53
C GLN A 39 -1.74 -18.00 -1.39
N ASP A 40 -2.26 -16.99 -0.72
CA ASP A 40 -2.68 -15.76 -1.31
C ASP A 40 -2.36 -14.59 -0.36
N VAL A 41 -2.22 -13.40 -0.94
CA VAL A 41 -1.97 -12.15 -0.25
C VAL A 41 -3.23 -11.31 -0.39
N ARG A 42 -3.76 -10.84 0.73
CA ARG A 42 -4.98 -10.02 0.80
C ARG A 42 -4.64 -8.66 1.39
N ILE A 43 -5.24 -7.60 0.87
CA ILE A 43 -5.22 -6.29 1.50
C ILE A 43 -6.65 -5.92 1.88
N PHE A 44 -6.84 -5.58 3.15
CA PHE A 44 -8.10 -5.09 3.69
C PHE A 44 -7.99 -3.59 3.95
N TYR A 45 -9.09 -2.87 3.80
CA TYR A 45 -9.24 -1.50 4.29
C TYR A 45 -10.32 -1.51 5.38
N GLY A 46 -9.91 -1.39 6.64
CA GLY A 46 -10.75 -1.75 7.78
C GLY A 46 -11.19 -3.21 7.70
N GLU A 47 -12.50 -3.45 7.62
CA GLU A 47 -13.08 -4.81 7.50
C GLU A 47 -13.27 -5.25 6.03
N GLU A 48 -13.08 -4.36 5.06
CA GLU A 48 -13.37 -4.63 3.65
C GLU A 48 -12.16 -5.21 2.91
N LEU A 49 -12.32 -6.36 2.24
CA LEU A 49 -11.30 -6.88 1.33
C LEU A 49 -11.30 -6.05 0.05
N ILE A 50 -10.20 -5.36 -0.24
CA ILE A 50 -10.09 -4.45 -1.39
C ILE A 50 -9.16 -4.97 -2.49
N TRP A 51 -8.25 -5.87 -2.15
CA TRP A 51 -7.26 -6.40 -3.08
C TRP A 51 -6.87 -7.83 -2.71
N VAL A 52 -6.69 -8.69 -3.71
CA VAL A 52 -6.21 -10.04 -3.52
C VAL A 52 -5.27 -10.46 -4.65
N TYR A 53 -4.21 -11.16 -4.28
CA TYR A 53 -3.33 -11.86 -5.21
C TYR A 53 -3.20 -13.31 -4.79
N SER A 54 -3.49 -14.23 -5.69
CA SER A 54 -3.20 -15.65 -5.50
C SER A 54 -2.44 -16.17 -6.70
N ARG A 55 -1.60 -17.19 -6.49
CA ARG A 55 -0.80 -17.78 -7.58
C ARG A 55 -1.66 -18.38 -8.70
N SER A 56 -2.88 -18.79 -8.37
CA SER A 56 -3.85 -19.34 -9.33
C SER A 56 -4.39 -18.29 -10.30
N HIS A 57 -4.27 -16.99 -9.98
CA HIS A 57 -4.67 -15.90 -10.86
C HIS A 57 -3.44 -15.16 -11.37
N THR A 58 -3.34 -15.01 -12.69
CA THR A 58 -2.22 -14.30 -13.34
C THR A 58 -2.10 -12.85 -12.88
N TYR A 59 -3.22 -12.22 -12.51
CA TYR A 59 -3.28 -10.81 -12.12
C TYR A 59 -3.95 -10.63 -10.76
N PRO A 60 -3.51 -9.65 -9.95
CA PRO A 60 -4.22 -9.26 -8.75
C PRO A 60 -5.63 -8.77 -9.08
N GLN A 61 -6.55 -9.00 -8.16
CA GLN A 61 -7.95 -8.61 -8.27
C GLN A 61 -8.25 -7.49 -7.28
N TYR A 62 -8.95 -6.46 -7.76
CA TYR A 62 -9.51 -5.40 -6.94
C TYR A 62 -10.96 -5.75 -6.64
N ILE A 63 -11.32 -5.77 -5.36
CA ILE A 63 -12.63 -6.22 -4.89
C ILE A 63 -13.42 -5.01 -4.41
N GLY A 64 -14.69 -4.90 -4.83
CA GLY A 64 -15.58 -3.80 -4.46
C GLY A 64 -15.78 -2.77 -5.56
N ALA A 65 -16.97 -2.15 -5.58
CA ALA A 65 -17.33 -1.16 -6.59
C ALA A 65 -16.59 0.17 -6.33
N GLY A 66 -15.89 0.68 -7.35
CA GLY A 66 -15.14 1.95 -7.26
C GLY A 66 -13.88 1.88 -6.38
N VAL A 67 -13.51 0.70 -5.88
CA VAL A 67 -12.30 0.50 -5.06
C VAL A 67 -11.06 0.84 -5.87
N TYR A 68 -10.96 0.36 -7.12
CA TYR A 68 -9.84 0.71 -7.97
C TYR A 68 -9.67 2.23 -8.14
N ASP A 69 -10.74 2.95 -8.50
CA ASP A 69 -10.71 4.41 -8.65
C ASP A 69 -10.30 5.12 -7.35
N ARG A 70 -10.79 4.66 -6.20
CA ARG A 70 -10.41 5.20 -4.88
C ARG A 70 -8.91 5.00 -4.63
N LEU A 71 -8.39 3.79 -4.87
CA LEU A 71 -6.98 3.47 -4.63
C LEU A 71 -6.05 4.22 -5.57
N VAL A 72 -6.45 4.43 -6.82
CA VAL A 72 -5.70 5.27 -7.78
C VAL A 72 -5.64 6.73 -7.29
N ARG A 73 -6.74 7.27 -6.77
CA ARG A 73 -6.74 8.64 -6.21
C ARG A 73 -5.82 8.75 -5.00
N LEU A 74 -5.84 7.77 -4.10
CA LEU A 74 -4.93 7.72 -2.96
C LEU A 74 -3.48 7.63 -3.40
N PHE A 75 -3.17 6.79 -4.37
CA PHE A 75 -1.81 6.67 -4.93
C PHE A 75 -1.30 8.01 -5.49
N VAL A 76 -2.11 8.71 -6.28
CA VAL A 76 -1.73 10.02 -6.85
C VAL A 76 -1.61 11.09 -5.77
N GLN A 77 -2.48 11.07 -4.76
CA GLN A 77 -2.40 11.99 -3.61
C GLN A 77 -1.12 11.77 -2.82
N GLU A 78 -0.84 10.53 -2.42
CA GLU A 78 0.36 10.15 -1.67
C GLU A 78 1.65 10.48 -2.43
N ALA A 79 1.66 10.30 -3.76
CA ALA A 79 2.81 10.64 -4.60
C ALA A 79 3.07 12.15 -4.66
N ARG A 80 2.01 12.98 -4.65
CA ARG A 80 2.16 14.44 -4.59
C ARG A 80 2.70 14.89 -3.25
N GLU A 81 2.17 14.35 -2.15
CA GLU A 81 2.63 14.66 -0.79
C GLU A 81 4.10 14.30 -0.61
N GLU A 82 4.56 13.17 -1.17
CA GLU A 82 5.96 12.75 -1.11
C GLU A 82 6.89 13.64 -1.93
N GLN A 83 6.42 14.13 -3.08
CA GLN A 83 7.16 15.08 -3.91
C GLN A 83 7.31 16.43 -3.21
N GLU A 84 6.21 16.97 -2.67
CA GLU A 84 6.21 18.24 -1.93
C GLU A 84 7.08 18.17 -0.66
N ALA A 85 7.09 17.03 0.05
CA ALA A 85 7.95 16.82 1.21
C ALA A 85 9.44 16.77 0.84
N SER A 86 9.77 16.16 -0.32
CA SER A 86 11.15 16.09 -0.82
C SER A 86 11.67 17.47 -1.22
N GLU A 87 10.85 18.28 -1.90
CA GLU A 87 11.20 19.64 -2.31
C GLU A 87 11.40 20.58 -1.09
N GLN A 88 10.62 20.40 -0.02
CA GLN A 88 10.78 21.17 1.22
C GLN A 88 12.06 20.78 1.98
N ALA A 89 12.42 19.49 2.00
CA ALA A 89 13.63 19.00 2.67
C ALA A 89 14.92 19.53 2.01
N GLU A 90 14.94 19.69 0.68
CA GLU A 90 16.08 20.25 -0.05
C GLU A 90 16.22 21.77 0.13
N SER A 91 15.10 22.50 0.31
CA SER A 91 15.11 23.95 0.52
C SER A 91 15.57 24.40 1.93
N GLY A 92 15.56 23.50 2.92
CA GLY A 92 15.94 23.79 4.31
C GLY A 92 17.43 23.64 4.65
N GLN A 93 18.26 23.12 3.74
CA GLN A 93 19.69 22.86 3.99
C GLN A 93 20.63 24.01 3.57
N ALA A 94 20.12 25.09 2.98
CA ALA A 94 20.94 26.19 2.45
C ALA A 94 21.25 27.33 3.45
N GLU A 95 20.68 27.34 4.67
CA GLU A 95 20.81 28.49 5.60
C GLU A 95 21.67 28.26 6.86
N SER A 96 22.23 27.06 7.12
CA SER A 96 23.07 26.81 8.30
C SER A 96 24.54 26.62 7.92
N GLY A 97 25.19 27.68 7.43
CA GLY A 97 26.58 27.59 6.98
C GLY A 97 27.35 28.88 6.84
N GLN A 98 27.06 29.93 7.62
CA GLN A 98 27.97 31.07 7.77
C GLN A 98 27.94 31.61 9.21
N ALA A 99 28.98 31.28 9.98
CA ALA A 99 29.46 32.05 11.12
C ALA A 99 30.97 31.81 11.27
#